data_AF-A0A373PD72-F1
#
_entry.id   AF-A0A373PD72-F1
#
_cell.length_a   1.000
_cell.length_b   1.000
_cell.length_c   1.000
_cell.angle_alpha   90.00
_cell.angle_beta   90.00
_cell.angle_gamma   90.00
#
_symmetry.space_group_name_H-M   'P 1'
#
loop_
_entity.id
_entity.type
_entity.pdbx_description
1 polymer ?
#
loop_
_entity_poly.entity_id
_entity_poly.type
_entity_poly.pdbx_seq_one_letter_code
_entity_poly.pdbx_strand_id
1 'polypeptide(L)'
;MKYHILTLFPEMIEQGLHTSILGRAINNGYISLETTNIRDFSANKFNRVDDYPYGGGAGMVMEAEPVFRAYQSVAEKIGKKPRTVYLTPQGKVLNQTMVEELALEDDLVLLCGHYEGIDDRVLQEVVTDYISIGDYVLTGGELGAMVLVDAVSRFVPGVLSNEESSQFESLQDNLLEYPHYTRPETWHEKKVPEVLLSGDHKKIEAWRHEASLVRTAERRPDLLENAFQISCACNEKEESSAWAHDLLAGMTRYGVSLDLGRKKIRKQKNLFDDHDLLILQLPGTLEEGMKAKSEYIRSFAGKETPLVFLCPDGFSEEEEKLEEQLEKNGFRLVARLTGIPSADGLQRFSFALRSLLYSGEWKVKKILASADAL
;
A
#
# COMPACT_ATOMS: atom_id res chain seq x y z
N MET A 1 -4.80 3.57 15.59
CA MET A 1 -4.08 2.28 15.57
C MET A 1 -3.60 1.91 16.97
N LYS A 2 -3.99 0.73 17.45
CA LYS A 2 -3.55 0.15 18.73
C LYS A 2 -2.97 -1.24 18.46
N TYR A 3 -1.72 -1.46 18.84
CA TYR A 3 -1.04 -2.74 18.70
C TYR A 3 -1.15 -3.54 20.00
N HIS A 4 -1.59 -4.79 19.88
CA HIS A 4 -1.66 -5.75 20.98
C HIS A 4 -0.74 -6.93 20.65
N ILE A 5 0.32 -7.15 21.44
CA ILE A 5 1.33 -8.16 21.12
C ILE A 5 1.29 -9.29 22.15
N LEU A 6 0.86 -10.47 21.71
CA LEU A 6 0.86 -11.69 22.50
C LEU A 6 2.24 -12.34 22.35
N THR A 7 3.03 -12.34 23.42
CA THR A 7 4.44 -12.78 23.37
C THR A 7 4.88 -13.44 24.67
N LEU A 8 5.99 -14.17 24.58
CA LEU A 8 6.75 -14.65 25.72
C LEU A 8 7.79 -13.62 26.21
N PHE A 9 8.10 -12.58 25.44
CA PHE A 9 9.13 -11.61 25.80
C PHE A 9 8.63 -10.17 25.67
N PRO A 10 7.66 -9.74 26.52
CA PRO A 10 7.15 -8.37 26.53
C PRO A 10 8.24 -7.29 26.55
N GLU A 11 9.27 -7.49 27.38
CA GLU A 11 10.36 -6.53 27.56
C GLU A 11 11.12 -6.27 26.25
N MET A 12 11.33 -7.29 25.41
CA MET A 12 12.01 -7.15 24.11
C MET A 12 11.24 -6.22 23.18
N ILE A 13 9.91 -6.35 23.16
CA ILE A 13 9.00 -5.56 22.34
C ILE A 13 8.94 -4.12 22.85
N GLU A 14 8.71 -3.94 24.14
CA GLU A 14 8.59 -2.61 24.77
C GLU A 14 9.89 -1.81 24.61
N GLN A 15 11.03 -2.42 24.90
CA GLN A 15 12.32 -1.74 24.76
C GLN A 15 12.65 -1.40 23.31
N GLY A 16 12.26 -2.23 22.34
CA GLY A 16 12.49 -1.96 20.93
C GLY A 16 11.62 -0.81 20.39
N LEU A 17 10.31 -0.86 20.68
CA LEU A 17 9.32 0.02 20.05
C LEU A 17 9.13 1.37 20.74
N HIS A 18 9.59 1.54 21.99
CA HIS A 18 9.58 2.84 22.68
C HIS A 18 10.72 3.80 22.25
N THR A 19 11.41 3.51 21.15
CA THR A 19 12.55 4.30 20.67
C THR A 19 12.22 5.09 19.39
N SER A 20 13.02 6.12 19.10
CA SER A 20 12.97 6.87 17.82
C SER A 20 11.57 7.39 17.45
N ILE A 21 11.14 7.20 16.19
CA ILE A 21 9.86 7.66 15.64
C ILE A 21 8.69 6.98 16.36
N LEU A 22 8.75 5.67 16.57
CA LEU A 22 7.68 4.91 17.22
C LEU A 22 7.48 5.36 18.68
N GLY A 23 8.56 5.53 19.43
CA GLY A 23 8.49 6.08 20.80
C GLY A 23 7.85 7.47 20.84
N ARG A 24 8.20 8.36 19.89
CA ARG A 24 7.54 9.68 19.77
C ARG A 24 6.05 9.54 19.42
N ALA A 25 5.72 8.63 18.51
CA ALA A 25 4.34 8.39 18.10
C ALA A 25 3.48 7.85 19.25
N ILE A 26 4.02 6.95 20.07
CA ILE A 26 3.38 6.45 21.30
C ILE A 26 3.19 7.60 22.30
N ASN A 27 4.24 8.38 22.58
CA ASN A 27 4.18 9.49 23.53
C ASN A 27 3.18 10.59 23.13
N ASN A 28 3.01 10.80 21.82
CA ASN A 28 2.06 11.77 21.27
C ASN A 28 0.64 11.19 21.08
N GLY A 29 0.43 9.89 21.34
CA GLY A 29 -0.87 9.24 21.27
C GLY A 29 -1.37 8.91 19.86
N TYR A 30 -0.49 8.92 18.84
CA TYR A 30 -0.86 8.52 17.47
C TYR A 30 -1.02 7.01 17.33
N ILE A 31 -0.20 6.25 18.07
CA ILE A 31 -0.28 4.79 18.18
C ILE A 31 -0.21 4.40 19.66
N SER A 32 -0.68 3.20 20.00
CA SER A 32 -0.44 2.60 21.32
C SER A 32 0.11 1.18 21.19
N LEU A 33 0.84 0.74 22.19
CA LEU A 33 1.42 -0.59 22.28
C LEU A 33 1.03 -1.21 23.63
N GLU A 34 0.40 -2.37 23.58
CA GLU A 34 0.11 -3.20 24.75
C GLU A 34 0.71 -4.59 24.51
N THR A 35 1.55 -5.05 25.44
CA THR A 35 2.09 -6.40 25.40
C THR A 35 1.33 -7.29 26.39
N THR A 36 1.11 -8.54 26.02
CA THR A 36 0.45 -9.54 26.86
C THR A 36 1.38 -10.75 26.97
N ASN A 37 1.86 -11.01 28.18
CA ASN A 37 2.70 -12.17 28.44
C ASN A 37 1.84 -13.43 28.48
N ILE A 38 2.03 -14.32 27.50
CA ILE A 38 1.23 -15.57 27.40
C ILE A 38 1.43 -16.45 28.65
N ARG A 39 2.57 -16.32 29.36
CA ARG A 39 2.84 -17.06 30.60
C ARG A 39 1.87 -16.76 31.73
N ASP A 40 1.28 -15.57 31.74
CA ASP A 40 0.33 -15.16 32.79
C ASP A 40 -1.01 -15.92 32.67
N PHE A 41 -1.22 -16.61 31.54
CA PHE A 41 -2.42 -17.40 31.26
C PHE A 41 -2.19 -18.91 31.36
N SER A 42 -0.99 -19.32 31.80
CA SER A 42 -0.70 -20.73 32.05
C SER A 42 -1.60 -21.29 33.15
N ALA A 43 -2.07 -22.53 32.96
CA ALA A 43 -2.84 -23.25 33.97
C ALA A 43 -1.96 -23.88 35.07
N ASN A 44 -0.63 -23.89 34.90
CA ASN A 44 0.28 -24.55 35.84
C ASN A 44 1.04 -23.54 36.72
N LYS A 45 1.39 -23.96 37.93
CA LYS A 45 2.08 -23.13 38.95
C LYS A 45 3.50 -22.70 38.55
N PHE A 46 4.04 -23.27 37.47
CA PHE A 46 5.38 -22.98 36.97
C PHE A 46 5.37 -22.02 35.78
N ASN A 47 4.19 -21.53 35.38
CA ASN A 47 3.97 -20.66 34.23
C ASN A 47 4.57 -21.23 32.92
N ARG A 48 4.58 -22.56 32.79
CA ARG A 48 4.99 -23.26 31.57
C ARG A 48 3.87 -23.15 30.54
N VAL A 49 4.23 -22.88 29.29
CA VAL A 49 3.30 -22.60 28.18
C VAL A 49 3.57 -23.49 26.98
N ASP A 50 4.38 -24.51 27.16
CA ASP A 50 4.91 -25.38 26.13
C ASP A 50 5.01 -26.83 26.63
N ASP A 51 4.82 -27.79 25.73
CA ASP A 51 5.01 -29.22 25.99
C ASP A 51 5.60 -29.93 24.76
N TYR A 52 5.94 -31.20 24.92
CA TYR A 52 6.44 -32.03 23.83
C TYR A 52 5.39 -32.22 22.73
N PRO A 53 5.79 -32.20 21.44
CA PRO A 53 4.86 -32.42 20.34
C PRO A 53 4.31 -33.86 20.34
N TYR A 54 3.00 -33.99 20.09
CA TYR A 54 2.43 -35.29 19.70
C TYR A 54 3.07 -35.76 18.38
N GLY A 55 3.31 -37.07 18.27
CA GLY A 55 4.01 -37.67 17.12
C GLY A 55 5.53 -37.76 17.28
N GLY A 56 6.09 -37.21 18.37
CA GLY A 56 7.53 -37.16 18.60
C GLY A 56 8.22 -36.05 17.78
N GLY A 57 9.51 -35.87 17.99
CA GLY A 57 10.28 -34.77 17.40
C GLY A 57 11.19 -34.11 18.44
N ALA A 58 12.12 -33.27 17.97
CA ALA A 58 12.89 -32.40 18.85
C ALA A 58 12.09 -31.11 19.14
N GLY A 59 12.45 -30.42 20.21
CA GLY A 59 11.85 -29.13 20.57
C GLY A 59 10.56 -29.24 21.37
N MET A 60 9.91 -28.09 21.56
CA MET A 60 8.68 -27.90 22.33
C MET A 60 7.66 -27.16 21.45
N VAL A 61 6.38 -27.34 21.72
CA VAL A 61 5.27 -26.63 21.05
C VAL A 61 4.48 -25.87 22.09
N MET A 62 4.15 -24.61 21.81
CA MET A 62 3.34 -23.80 22.70
C MET A 62 1.92 -24.38 22.82
N GLU A 63 1.45 -24.55 24.05
CA GLU A 63 0.15 -25.11 24.39
C GLU A 63 -1.00 -24.21 23.89
N ALA A 64 -2.10 -24.81 23.44
CA ALA A 64 -3.26 -24.08 22.91
C ALA A 64 -3.94 -23.17 23.94
N GLU A 65 -4.13 -23.67 25.17
CA GLU A 65 -4.97 -23.01 26.18
C GLU A 65 -4.39 -21.66 26.67
N PRO A 66 -3.09 -21.53 27.02
CA PRO A 66 -2.54 -20.23 27.43
C PRO A 66 -2.60 -19.19 26.31
N VAL A 67 -2.35 -19.61 25.06
CA VAL A 67 -2.46 -18.72 23.88
C VAL A 67 -3.90 -18.25 23.70
N PHE A 68 -4.87 -19.16 23.76
CA PHE A 68 -6.28 -18.84 23.61
C PHE A 68 -6.78 -17.88 24.69
N ARG A 69 -6.42 -18.11 25.96
CA ARG A 69 -6.80 -17.22 27.07
C ARG A 69 -6.16 -15.84 26.96
N ALA A 70 -4.89 -15.77 26.56
CA ALA A 70 -4.21 -14.49 26.30
C ALA A 70 -4.94 -13.71 25.20
N TYR A 71 -5.26 -14.38 24.09
CA TYR A 71 -6.05 -13.81 23.00
C TYR A 71 -7.44 -13.34 23.47
N GLN A 72 -8.18 -14.17 24.22
CA GLN A 72 -9.50 -13.81 24.74
C GLN A 72 -9.45 -12.55 25.60
N SER A 73 -8.44 -12.42 26.47
CA SER A 73 -8.30 -11.25 27.33
C SER A 73 -8.14 -9.95 26.54
N VAL A 74 -7.47 -10.01 25.39
CA VAL A 74 -7.29 -8.88 24.46
C VAL A 74 -8.57 -8.64 23.66
N ALA A 75 -9.18 -9.70 23.12
CA ALA A 75 -10.42 -9.60 22.36
C ALA A 75 -11.58 -9.02 23.20
N GLU A 76 -11.67 -9.37 24.48
CA GLU A 76 -12.64 -8.81 25.43
C GLU A 76 -12.42 -7.31 25.66
N LYS A 77 -11.16 -6.87 25.79
CA LYS A 77 -10.83 -5.43 25.90
C LYS A 77 -11.20 -4.65 24.64
N ILE A 78 -10.99 -5.23 23.47
CA ILE A 78 -11.32 -4.63 22.18
C ILE A 78 -12.84 -4.63 21.94
N GLY A 79 -13.57 -5.61 22.46
CA GLY A 79 -15.03 -5.73 22.34
C GLY A 79 -15.54 -6.32 21.01
N LYS A 80 -14.64 -6.80 20.15
CA LYS A 80 -14.93 -7.51 18.89
C LYS A 80 -13.83 -8.54 18.61
N LYS A 81 -14.07 -9.47 17.66
CA LYS A 81 -13.01 -10.38 17.18
C LYS A 81 -11.94 -9.54 16.45
N PRO A 82 -10.71 -9.42 16.98
CA PRO A 82 -9.70 -8.59 16.34
C PRO A 82 -9.00 -9.34 15.20
N ARG A 83 -8.49 -8.57 14.22
CA ARG A 83 -7.55 -9.10 13.23
C ARG A 83 -6.27 -9.52 13.93
N THR A 84 -5.92 -10.79 13.79
CA THR A 84 -4.84 -11.43 14.54
C THR A 84 -3.85 -12.06 13.58
N VAL A 85 -2.68 -11.44 13.50
CA VAL A 85 -1.59 -11.87 12.63
C VAL A 85 -0.67 -12.80 13.41
N TYR A 86 -0.48 -14.02 12.91
CA TYR A 86 0.57 -14.92 13.38
C TYR A 86 1.84 -14.73 12.55
N LEU A 87 2.94 -14.42 13.23
CA LEU A 87 4.26 -14.22 12.62
C LEU A 87 4.93 -15.58 12.44
N THR A 88 5.02 -16.05 11.19
CA THR A 88 5.52 -17.39 10.86
C THR A 88 6.19 -17.42 9.48
N PRO A 89 7.27 -18.19 9.29
CA PRO A 89 7.87 -18.39 7.95
C PRO A 89 6.93 -19.11 6.96
N GLN A 90 5.84 -19.72 7.45
CA GLN A 90 4.83 -20.39 6.60
C GLN A 90 3.81 -19.42 6.01
N GLY A 91 3.82 -18.16 6.45
CA GLY A 91 2.88 -17.13 6.03
C GLY A 91 3.19 -16.53 4.66
N LYS A 92 2.29 -15.66 4.17
CA LYS A 92 2.58 -14.82 3.01
C LYS A 92 3.73 -13.87 3.35
N VAL A 93 4.69 -13.72 2.43
CA VAL A 93 5.81 -12.79 2.62
C VAL A 93 5.27 -11.36 2.65
N LEU A 94 5.60 -10.64 3.71
CA LEU A 94 5.23 -9.25 3.95
C LEU A 94 5.68 -8.39 2.78
N ASN A 95 4.75 -7.59 2.26
CA ASN A 95 5.00 -6.63 1.22
C ASN A 95 4.29 -5.31 1.53
N GLN A 96 4.61 -4.28 0.74
CA GLN A 96 4.12 -2.92 0.96
C GLN A 96 2.59 -2.81 0.91
N THR A 97 1.93 -3.55 0.01
CA THR A 97 0.46 -3.59 -0.07
C THR A 97 -0.17 -4.13 1.22
N MET A 98 0.41 -5.19 1.80
CA MET A 98 -0.07 -5.73 3.07
C MET A 98 0.13 -4.75 4.23
N VAL A 99 1.24 -4.01 4.24
CA VAL A 99 1.52 -2.98 5.26
C VAL A 99 0.45 -1.89 5.23
N GLU A 100 0.15 -1.36 4.04
CA GLU A 100 -0.88 -0.33 3.86
C GLU A 100 -2.28 -0.85 4.21
N GLU A 101 -2.60 -2.10 3.87
CA GLU A 101 -3.87 -2.73 4.26
C GLU A 101 -4.02 -2.81 5.79
N LEU A 102 -2.97 -3.28 6.48
CA LEU A 102 -2.96 -3.42 7.93
C LEU A 102 -3.01 -2.06 8.64
N ALA A 103 -2.53 -0.99 8.00
CA ALA A 103 -2.57 0.37 8.55
C ALA A 103 -3.98 0.95 8.65
N LEU A 104 -4.96 0.36 7.95
CA LEU A 104 -6.37 0.75 8.01
C LEU A 104 -7.10 0.23 9.26
N GLU A 105 -6.49 -0.67 10.04
CA GLU A 105 -7.11 -1.22 11.25
C GLU A 105 -7.08 -0.23 12.43
N ASP A 106 -8.10 -0.27 13.28
CA ASP A 106 -8.07 0.46 14.55
C ASP A 106 -7.23 -0.26 15.61
N ASP A 107 -7.34 -1.59 15.64
CA ASP A 107 -6.71 -2.51 16.58
C ASP A 107 -6.09 -3.68 15.80
N LEU A 108 -4.80 -3.95 16.01
CA LEU A 108 -4.09 -5.05 15.38
C LEU A 108 -3.42 -5.95 16.43
N VAL A 109 -3.77 -7.24 16.42
CA VAL A 109 -3.17 -8.24 17.32
C VAL A 109 -2.04 -8.97 16.61
N LEU A 110 -0.88 -9.06 17.24
CA LEU A 110 0.29 -9.78 16.75
C LEU A 110 0.62 -10.93 17.69
N LEU A 111 0.59 -12.16 17.17
CA LEU A 111 0.91 -13.38 17.91
C LEU A 111 2.34 -13.81 17.58
N CYS A 112 3.21 -13.75 18.59
CA CYS A 112 4.59 -14.20 18.49
C CYS A 112 4.71 -15.67 18.88
N GLY A 113 5.05 -16.53 17.92
CA GLY A 113 5.42 -17.92 18.19
C GLY A 113 6.85 -18.05 18.72
N HIS A 114 7.12 -19.15 19.40
CA HIS A 114 8.45 -19.55 19.85
C HIS A 114 8.59 -21.08 19.76
N TYR A 115 9.79 -21.59 20.03
CA TYR A 115 10.10 -23.02 19.95
C TYR A 115 9.84 -23.56 18.53
N GLU A 116 9.21 -24.73 18.39
CA GLU A 116 8.81 -25.27 17.07
C GLU A 116 7.54 -24.60 16.51
N GLY A 117 6.86 -23.80 17.33
CA GLY A 117 5.62 -23.10 16.97
C GLY A 117 4.53 -23.24 18.02
N ILE A 118 3.30 -23.00 17.59
CA ILE A 118 2.09 -23.01 18.41
C ILE A 118 1.19 -24.16 17.95
N ASP A 119 0.47 -24.78 18.88
CA ASP A 119 -0.54 -25.79 18.57
C ASP A 119 -1.52 -25.31 17.49
N ASP A 120 -1.63 -26.07 16.41
CA ASP A 120 -2.38 -25.65 15.21
C ASP A 120 -3.87 -25.39 15.49
N ARG A 121 -4.44 -26.06 16.50
CA ARG A 121 -5.88 -25.92 16.83
C ARG A 121 -6.22 -24.50 17.29
N VAL A 122 -5.38 -23.89 18.12
CA VAL A 122 -5.62 -22.50 18.55
C VAL A 122 -5.38 -21.53 17.40
N LEU A 123 -4.40 -21.80 16.53
CA LEU A 123 -4.15 -20.96 15.35
C LEU A 123 -5.38 -20.91 14.44
N GLN A 124 -6.00 -22.06 14.17
CA GLN A 124 -7.24 -22.14 13.37
C GLN A 124 -8.42 -21.37 13.97
N GLU A 125 -8.44 -21.18 15.29
CA GLU A 125 -9.53 -20.49 15.99
C GLU A 125 -9.33 -18.96 16.02
N VAL A 126 -8.11 -18.51 16.32
CA VAL A 126 -7.84 -17.11 16.65
C VAL A 126 -7.16 -16.31 15.54
N VAL A 127 -6.37 -16.95 14.67
CA VAL A 127 -5.54 -16.27 13.67
C VAL A 127 -6.35 -15.98 12.41
N THR A 128 -6.23 -14.75 11.91
CA THR A 128 -6.82 -14.33 10.64
C THR A 128 -5.81 -14.33 9.50
N ASP A 129 -4.55 -14.02 9.81
CA ASP A 129 -3.49 -13.82 8.81
C ASP A 129 -2.20 -14.50 9.27
N TYR A 130 -1.54 -15.20 8.33
CA TYR A 130 -0.22 -15.78 8.53
C TYR A 130 0.77 -14.96 7.72
N ILE A 131 1.73 -14.31 8.38
CA ILE A 131 2.68 -13.39 7.74
C ILE A 131 4.13 -13.81 8.04
N SER A 132 4.92 -13.92 6.97
CA SER A 132 6.37 -14.09 7.02
C SER A 132 7.05 -12.77 6.75
N ILE A 133 8.16 -12.47 7.43
CA ILE A 133 9.01 -11.30 7.11
C ILE A 133 10.15 -11.64 6.14
N GLY A 134 10.17 -12.87 5.61
CA GLY A 134 11.07 -13.31 4.55
C GLY A 134 11.46 -14.78 4.65
N ASP A 135 12.21 -15.26 3.65
CA ASP A 135 12.56 -16.67 3.49
C ASP A 135 13.78 -17.07 4.35
N TYR A 136 13.61 -16.98 5.67
CA TYR A 136 14.59 -17.36 6.69
C TYR A 136 13.88 -17.70 8.01
N VAL A 137 14.60 -18.30 8.95
CA VAL A 137 14.06 -18.75 10.25
C VAL A 137 14.64 -17.92 11.38
N LEU A 138 13.77 -17.46 12.27
CA LEU A 138 14.11 -16.73 13.50
C LEU A 138 13.79 -17.58 14.73
N THR A 139 14.30 -17.18 15.89
CA THR A 139 14.07 -17.89 17.17
C THR A 139 12.67 -17.65 17.74
N GLY A 140 11.99 -16.60 17.29
CA GLY A 140 10.64 -16.24 17.73
C GLY A 140 10.02 -15.15 16.84
N GLY A 141 8.73 -14.91 17.05
CA GLY A 141 7.96 -13.94 16.28
C GLY A 141 8.18 -12.48 16.67
N GLU A 142 8.93 -12.18 17.72
CA GLU A 142 9.07 -10.83 18.30
C GLU A 142 9.70 -9.84 17.32
N LEU A 143 10.77 -10.23 16.62
CA LEU A 143 11.39 -9.40 15.60
C LEU A 143 10.43 -9.16 14.42
N GLY A 144 9.68 -10.18 14.02
CA GLY A 144 8.66 -10.06 12.97
C GLY A 144 7.54 -9.09 13.36
N ALA A 145 7.09 -9.16 14.61
CA ALA A 145 6.10 -8.23 15.14
C ALA A 145 6.62 -6.80 15.16
N MET A 146 7.86 -6.56 15.60
CA MET A 146 8.45 -5.22 15.59
C MET A 146 8.64 -4.66 14.18
N VAL A 147 9.05 -5.48 13.22
CA VAL A 147 9.14 -5.09 11.80
C VAL A 147 7.76 -4.67 11.28
N LEU A 148 6.72 -5.44 11.59
CA LEU A 148 5.36 -5.13 11.14
C LEU A 148 4.83 -3.86 11.81
N VAL A 149 5.01 -3.69 13.12
CA VAL A 149 4.62 -2.46 13.82
C VAL A 149 5.33 -1.24 13.23
N ASP A 150 6.63 -1.32 12.97
CA ASP A 150 7.39 -0.21 12.38
C ASP A 150 6.82 0.15 11.00
N ALA A 151 6.72 -0.83 10.10
CA ALA A 151 6.24 -0.61 8.74
C ALA A 151 4.82 -0.05 8.70
N VAL A 152 3.88 -0.63 9.47
CA VAL A 152 2.47 -0.21 9.51
C VAL A 152 2.32 1.17 10.15
N SER A 153 3.06 1.46 11.22
CA SER A 153 2.94 2.74 11.93
C SER A 153 3.31 3.93 11.05
N ARG A 154 4.18 3.76 10.06
CA ARG A 154 4.55 4.84 9.12
C ARG A 154 3.37 5.35 8.29
N PHE A 155 2.32 4.55 8.12
CA PHE A 155 1.08 4.91 7.41
C PHE A 155 -0.02 5.43 8.35
N VAL A 156 0.20 5.43 9.66
CA VAL A 156 -0.76 5.98 10.62
C VAL A 156 -0.63 7.51 10.64
N PRO A 157 -1.74 8.26 10.44
CA PRO A 157 -1.71 9.72 10.44
C PRO A 157 -1.07 10.31 11.71
N GLY A 158 -0.15 11.26 11.52
CA GLY A 158 0.57 11.94 12.60
C GLY A 158 1.87 11.28 13.05
N VAL A 159 2.16 10.01 12.67
CA VAL A 159 3.40 9.33 13.07
C VAL A 159 4.63 9.95 12.38
N LEU A 160 4.54 10.23 11.08
CA LEU A 160 5.57 10.94 10.33
C LEU A 160 5.20 12.40 10.22
N SER A 161 6.18 13.29 10.44
CA SER A 161 5.99 14.75 10.46
C SER A 161 5.83 15.38 9.07
N ASN A 162 6.12 14.63 8.00
CA ASN A 162 6.03 15.08 6.63
C ASN A 162 5.27 14.03 5.82
N GLU A 163 4.08 14.39 5.34
CA GLU A 163 3.20 13.47 4.59
C GLU A 163 3.89 12.97 3.31
N GLU A 164 4.73 13.79 2.67
CA GLU A 164 5.53 13.36 1.51
C GLU A 164 6.49 12.20 1.82
N SER A 165 6.96 12.07 3.07
CA SER A 165 7.93 11.03 3.46
C SER A 165 7.31 9.64 3.61
N SER A 166 6.01 9.55 3.90
CA SER A 166 5.25 8.29 3.79
C SER A 166 4.76 8.04 2.37
N GLN A 167 4.53 9.11 1.61
CA GLN A 167 3.82 9.05 0.35
C GLN A 167 4.71 8.75 -0.85
N PHE A 168 6.04 8.82 -0.77
CA PHE A 168 6.93 8.62 -1.93
C PHE A 168 8.28 8.00 -1.54
N GLU A 169 8.33 6.66 -1.43
CA GLU A 169 9.53 5.91 -1.07
C GLU A 169 9.82 4.71 -1.98
N SER A 170 10.86 3.94 -1.66
CA SER A 170 11.17 2.70 -2.37
C SER A 170 9.97 1.75 -2.32
N LEU A 171 9.82 0.96 -3.38
CA LEU A 171 8.71 0.02 -3.64
C LEU A 171 7.39 0.69 -4.01
N GLN A 172 7.26 2.00 -3.80
CA GLN A 172 6.20 2.75 -4.44
C GLN A 172 6.45 2.84 -5.93
N ASP A 173 5.38 2.71 -6.72
CA ASP A 173 5.42 2.59 -8.18
C ASP A 173 6.23 1.38 -8.69
N ASN A 174 6.54 0.41 -7.82
CA ASN A 174 7.52 -0.65 -8.07
C ASN A 174 8.89 -0.10 -8.50
N LEU A 175 9.31 1.01 -7.90
CA LEU A 175 10.64 1.59 -8.13
C LEU A 175 11.43 1.70 -6.82
N LEU A 176 12.76 1.56 -6.89
CA LEU A 176 13.65 1.89 -5.79
C LEU A 176 13.92 3.40 -5.75
N GLU A 177 14.12 3.97 -4.56
CA GLU A 177 14.48 5.38 -4.44
C GLU A 177 15.76 5.73 -5.19
N TYR A 178 15.81 6.95 -5.72
CA TYR A 178 17.00 7.56 -6.29
C TYR A 178 18.15 7.72 -5.25
N PRO A 179 19.40 7.97 -5.68
CA PRO A 179 20.48 8.25 -4.75
C PRO A 179 20.25 9.55 -4.00
N HIS A 180 20.39 9.51 -2.68
CA HIS A 180 20.41 10.69 -1.84
C HIS A 180 21.84 11.19 -1.64
N TYR A 181 21.97 12.52 -1.61
CA TYR A 181 23.23 13.21 -1.34
C TYR A 181 23.00 14.27 -0.28
N THR A 182 23.99 14.46 0.59
CA THR A 182 23.99 15.53 1.58
C THR A 182 25.36 16.19 1.63
N ARG A 183 25.46 17.27 2.40
CA ARG A 183 26.71 18.02 2.56
C ARG A 183 27.81 17.13 3.16
N PRO A 184 29.08 17.32 2.76
CA PRO A 184 29.59 18.35 1.84
C PRO A 184 29.40 18.02 0.34
N GLU A 185 29.46 19.04 -0.54
CA GLU A 185 29.29 18.87 -2.00
C GLU A 185 30.33 17.95 -2.66
N THR A 186 31.53 17.87 -2.07
CA THR A 186 32.58 16.95 -2.51
C THR A 186 33.08 16.19 -1.30
N TRP A 187 33.00 14.87 -1.36
CA TRP A 187 33.58 13.97 -0.37
C TRP A 187 34.66 13.12 -1.07
N HIS A 188 35.92 13.34 -0.70
CA HIS A 188 37.10 12.91 -1.47
C HIS A 188 37.07 13.46 -2.91
N GLU A 189 37.05 12.59 -3.92
CA GLU A 189 36.97 12.97 -5.34
C GLU A 189 35.55 12.76 -5.90
N LYS A 190 34.57 12.43 -5.05
CA LYS A 190 33.18 12.19 -5.45
C LYS A 190 32.36 13.45 -5.22
N LYS A 191 31.85 14.01 -6.31
CA LYS A 191 30.98 15.20 -6.30
C LYS A 191 29.51 14.81 -6.27
N VAL A 192 28.71 15.65 -5.64
CA VAL A 192 27.25 15.64 -5.81
C VAL A 192 26.93 15.95 -7.29
N PRO A 193 25.97 15.26 -7.93
CA PRO A 193 25.53 15.58 -9.29
C PRO A 193 25.15 17.05 -9.44
N GLU A 194 25.68 17.72 -10.47
CA GLU A 194 25.51 19.17 -10.66
C GLU A 194 24.04 19.59 -10.78
N VAL A 195 23.18 18.74 -11.34
CA VAL A 195 21.73 18.98 -11.43
C VAL A 195 21.09 19.17 -10.05
N LEU A 196 21.56 18.45 -9.03
CA LEU A 196 21.06 18.58 -7.65
C LEU A 196 21.50 19.87 -6.98
N LEU A 197 22.53 20.53 -7.50
CA LEU A 197 23.03 21.83 -7.02
C LEU A 197 22.39 23.01 -7.77
N SER A 198 21.61 22.75 -8.83
CA SER A 198 21.08 23.79 -9.73
C SER A 198 19.90 24.58 -9.17
N GLY A 199 19.17 24.03 -8.19
CA GLY A 199 17.90 24.57 -7.70
C GLY A 199 16.73 24.46 -8.70
N ASP A 200 16.94 23.88 -9.89
CA ASP A 200 15.89 23.68 -10.89
C ASP A 200 15.06 22.45 -10.53
N HIS A 201 13.95 22.67 -9.81
CA HIS A 201 13.07 21.61 -9.32
C HIS A 201 12.60 20.64 -10.42
N LYS A 202 12.34 21.13 -11.63
CA LYS A 202 11.89 20.27 -12.75
C LYS A 202 13.01 19.34 -13.21
N LYS A 203 14.23 19.86 -13.35
CA LYS A 203 15.39 19.02 -13.73
C LYS A 203 15.79 18.05 -12.63
N ILE A 204 15.70 18.48 -11.37
CA ILE A 204 15.97 17.62 -10.22
C ILE A 204 14.99 16.46 -10.19
N GLU A 205 13.70 16.72 -10.40
CA GLU A 205 12.68 15.68 -10.37
C GLU A 205 12.80 14.70 -11.54
N ALA A 206 13.10 15.21 -12.75
CA ALA A 206 13.40 14.37 -13.91
C ALA A 206 14.63 13.47 -13.65
N TRP A 207 15.71 14.04 -13.08
CA TRP A 207 16.91 13.27 -12.73
C TRP A 207 16.62 12.21 -11.66
N ARG A 208 15.80 12.54 -10.66
CA ARG A 208 15.38 11.60 -9.60
C ARG A 208 14.63 10.42 -10.19
N HIS A 209 13.68 10.67 -11.09
CA HIS A 209 12.95 9.60 -11.76
C HIS A 209 13.89 8.71 -12.59
N GLU A 210 14.76 9.31 -13.42
CA GLU A 210 15.72 8.56 -14.23
C GLU A 210 16.68 7.72 -13.36
N ALA A 211 17.23 8.29 -12.29
CA ALA A 211 18.14 7.59 -11.39
C ALA A 211 17.44 6.45 -10.61
N SER A 212 16.15 6.62 -10.30
CA SER A 212 15.30 5.59 -9.70
C SER A 212 15.08 4.42 -10.67
N LEU A 213 14.74 4.70 -11.93
CA LEU A 213 14.59 3.68 -12.99
C LEU A 213 15.89 2.89 -13.20
N VAL A 214 17.03 3.58 -13.35
CA VAL A 214 18.35 2.94 -13.53
C VAL A 214 18.68 2.03 -12.35
N ARG A 215 18.53 2.52 -11.12
CA ARG A 215 18.81 1.71 -9.92
C ARG A 215 17.89 0.50 -9.79
N THR A 216 16.62 0.66 -10.15
CA THR A 216 15.65 -0.43 -10.12
C THR A 216 16.02 -1.50 -11.13
N ALA A 217 16.33 -1.11 -12.37
CA ALA A 217 16.81 -2.03 -13.41
C ALA A 217 18.07 -2.80 -12.96
N GLU A 218 19.00 -2.14 -12.28
CA GLU A 218 20.25 -2.75 -11.82
C GLU A 218 20.07 -3.72 -10.64
N ARG A 219 19.17 -3.42 -9.69
CA ARG A 219 19.11 -4.12 -8.40
C ARG A 219 17.88 -4.98 -8.19
N ARG A 220 16.76 -4.60 -8.79
CA ARG A 220 15.44 -5.22 -8.68
C ARG A 220 14.70 -5.14 -10.02
N PRO A 221 15.24 -5.77 -11.08
CA PRO A 221 14.60 -5.76 -12.40
C PRO A 221 13.17 -6.32 -12.36
N ASP A 222 12.89 -7.22 -11.43
CA ASP A 222 11.56 -7.77 -11.15
C ASP A 222 10.54 -6.69 -10.73
N LEU A 223 10.97 -5.62 -10.05
CA LEU A 223 10.09 -4.50 -9.74
C LEU A 223 9.84 -3.66 -10.99
N LEU A 224 10.88 -3.37 -11.78
CA LEU A 224 10.74 -2.57 -13.00
C LEU A 224 9.80 -3.22 -14.02
N GLU A 225 9.85 -4.56 -14.15
CA GLU A 225 8.90 -5.34 -14.95
C GLU A 225 7.44 -5.19 -14.49
N ASN A 226 7.19 -4.79 -13.25
CA ASN A 226 5.84 -4.58 -12.71
C ASN A 226 5.53 -3.09 -12.45
N ALA A 227 6.41 -2.18 -12.87
CA ALA A 227 6.18 -0.74 -12.76
C ALA A 227 5.17 -0.28 -13.81
N PHE A 228 4.34 0.70 -13.43
CA PHE A 228 3.35 1.31 -14.33
C PHE A 228 3.62 2.80 -14.51
N GLN A 229 3.54 3.27 -15.74
CA GLN A 229 3.41 4.70 -16.02
C GLN A 229 1.94 5.09 -15.91
N ILE A 230 1.61 5.92 -14.92
CA ILE A 230 0.22 6.35 -14.71
C ILE A 230 0.00 7.70 -15.39
N SER A 231 -1.02 7.78 -16.24
CA SER A 231 -1.44 8.99 -16.93
C SER A 231 -2.86 9.37 -16.51
N CYS A 232 -3.10 10.66 -16.25
CA CYS A 232 -4.44 11.20 -16.05
C CYS A 232 -4.85 12.06 -17.24
N ALA A 233 -5.89 11.65 -17.95
CA ALA A 233 -6.51 12.44 -19.00
C ALA A 233 -7.80 13.08 -18.50
N CYS A 234 -7.77 14.40 -18.34
CA CYS A 234 -8.92 15.20 -17.91
C CYS A 234 -8.87 16.61 -18.55
N ASN A 235 -9.91 17.41 -18.34
CA ASN A 235 -9.89 18.83 -18.71
C ASN A 235 -9.39 19.64 -17.51
N GLU A 236 -8.16 20.14 -17.58
CA GLU A 236 -7.50 20.88 -16.48
C GLU A 236 -8.24 22.17 -16.09
N LYS A 237 -9.17 22.65 -16.93
CA LYS A 237 -9.96 23.86 -16.67
C LYS A 237 -11.27 23.60 -15.93
N GLU A 238 -11.71 22.35 -15.85
CA GLU A 238 -12.94 22.00 -15.15
C GLU A 238 -12.65 21.76 -13.67
N GLU A 239 -13.41 22.43 -12.80
CA GLU A 239 -13.28 22.27 -11.34
C GLU A 239 -13.54 20.82 -10.91
N SER A 240 -14.44 20.13 -11.61
CA SER A 240 -14.70 18.71 -11.42
C SER A 240 -13.50 17.82 -11.75
N SER A 241 -12.40 18.31 -12.31
CA SER A 241 -11.17 17.53 -12.58
C SER A 241 -10.16 17.56 -11.43
N ALA A 242 -10.36 18.40 -10.40
CA ALA A 242 -9.41 18.53 -9.29
C ALA A 242 -9.12 17.19 -8.61
N TRP A 243 -10.17 16.42 -8.30
CA TRP A 243 -10.05 15.12 -7.64
C TRP A 243 -9.41 14.04 -8.53
N ALA A 244 -9.44 14.20 -9.86
CA ALA A 244 -8.71 13.31 -10.77
C ALA A 244 -7.19 13.53 -10.66
N HIS A 245 -6.76 14.77 -10.42
CA HIS A 245 -5.36 15.09 -10.11
C HIS A 245 -4.97 14.60 -8.72
N ASP A 246 -5.85 14.75 -7.73
CA ASP A 246 -5.61 14.22 -6.39
C ASP A 246 -5.48 12.69 -6.41
N LEU A 247 -6.30 12.01 -7.22
CA LEU A 247 -6.16 10.56 -7.45
C LEU A 247 -4.80 10.24 -8.08
N LEU A 248 -4.40 10.96 -9.14
CA LEU A 248 -3.10 10.75 -9.77
C LEU A 248 -1.94 10.93 -8.77
N ALA A 249 -1.99 11.98 -7.95
CA ALA A 249 -0.99 12.28 -6.95
C ALA A 249 -0.94 11.22 -5.83
N GLY A 250 -2.10 10.66 -5.45
CA GLY A 250 -2.16 9.53 -4.51
C GLY A 250 -1.69 8.20 -5.10
N MET A 251 -1.77 8.06 -6.43
CA MET A 251 -1.39 6.84 -7.14
C MET A 251 0.12 6.77 -7.44
N THR A 252 0.75 7.87 -7.85
CA THR A 252 2.17 7.91 -8.24
C THR A 252 2.81 9.29 -8.07
N ARG A 253 4.12 9.31 -7.88
CA ARG A 253 4.93 10.54 -7.91
C ARG A 253 5.14 11.07 -9.32
N TYR A 254 5.27 10.17 -10.29
CA TYR A 254 5.73 10.47 -11.65
C TYR A 254 4.59 10.47 -12.66
N GLY A 255 3.39 10.82 -12.19
CA GLY A 255 2.18 10.87 -12.98
C GLY A 255 2.25 11.86 -14.14
N VAL A 256 1.64 11.50 -15.27
CA VAL A 256 1.57 12.34 -16.48
C VAL A 256 0.19 12.93 -16.65
N SER A 257 0.07 14.27 -16.69
CA SER A 257 -1.19 14.96 -17.01
C SER A 257 -1.36 15.10 -18.54
N LEU A 258 -2.53 14.69 -19.03
CA LEU A 258 -2.96 14.81 -20.43
C LEU A 258 -4.20 15.72 -20.52
N ASP A 259 -3.98 17.02 -20.70
CA ASP A 259 -5.05 18.01 -20.82
C ASP A 259 -5.88 17.83 -22.11
N LEU A 260 -7.08 17.27 -21.96
CA LEU A 260 -8.04 17.03 -23.04
C LEU A 260 -8.57 18.33 -23.67
N GLY A 261 -8.52 19.45 -22.95
CA GLY A 261 -8.83 20.77 -23.48
C GLY A 261 -7.82 21.22 -24.54
N ARG A 262 -6.58 20.70 -24.53
CA ARG A 262 -5.57 21.05 -25.54
C ARG A 262 -5.81 20.28 -26.83
N LYS A 263 -6.10 21.03 -27.91
CA LYS A 263 -6.25 20.50 -29.28
C LYS A 263 -5.06 19.64 -29.74
N LYS A 264 -3.85 19.88 -29.22
CA LYS A 264 -2.65 19.07 -29.53
C LYS A 264 -2.81 17.62 -29.08
N ILE A 265 -3.28 17.39 -27.85
CA ILE A 265 -3.46 16.05 -27.27
C ILE A 265 -4.48 15.24 -28.09
N ARG A 266 -5.58 15.89 -28.51
CA ARG A 266 -6.62 15.29 -29.35
C ARG A 266 -6.18 14.95 -30.78
N LYS A 267 -5.09 15.56 -31.27
CA LYS A 267 -4.61 15.40 -32.66
C LYS A 267 -3.36 14.52 -32.79
N GLN A 268 -2.57 14.39 -31.74
CA GLN A 268 -1.43 13.47 -31.70
C GLN A 268 -1.91 12.05 -31.41
N LYS A 269 -1.18 11.03 -31.86
CA LYS A 269 -1.43 9.65 -31.42
C LYS A 269 -0.97 9.48 -29.97
N ASN A 270 -1.86 9.04 -29.10
CA ASN A 270 -1.55 8.66 -27.72
C ASN A 270 -1.66 7.14 -27.64
N LEU A 271 -0.51 6.47 -27.52
CA LEU A 271 -0.41 5.02 -27.47
C LEU A 271 -0.08 4.63 -26.03
N PHE A 272 -0.78 3.62 -25.53
CA PHE A 272 -0.59 3.05 -24.21
C PHE A 272 -0.39 1.54 -24.33
N ASP A 273 0.49 0.97 -23.53
CA ASP A 273 0.74 -0.47 -23.49
C ASP A 273 0.25 -1.11 -22.17
N ASP A 274 0.68 -2.33 -21.89
CA ASP A 274 0.30 -3.12 -20.73
C ASP A 274 1.08 -2.75 -19.44
N HIS A 275 2.01 -1.79 -19.52
CA HIS A 275 2.67 -1.12 -18.40
C HIS A 275 2.18 0.33 -18.21
N ASP A 276 1.15 0.75 -18.92
CA ASP A 276 0.49 2.05 -18.71
C ASP A 276 -0.80 1.88 -17.89
N LEU A 277 -1.14 2.84 -17.04
CA LEU A 277 -2.47 2.99 -16.47
C LEU A 277 -3.07 4.32 -16.93
N LEU A 278 -4.25 4.28 -17.53
CA LEU A 278 -4.99 5.49 -17.88
C LEU A 278 -6.09 5.76 -16.85
N ILE A 279 -5.99 6.88 -16.13
CA ILE A 279 -7.09 7.50 -15.40
C ILE A 279 -7.77 8.47 -16.36
N LEU A 280 -9.05 8.27 -16.64
CA LEU A 280 -9.81 9.08 -17.59
C LEU A 280 -10.99 9.76 -16.91
N GLN A 281 -11.05 11.08 -17.02
CA GLN A 281 -12.27 11.86 -16.78
C GLN A 281 -12.57 12.66 -18.05
N LEU A 282 -13.73 12.39 -18.66
CA LEU A 282 -14.15 13.17 -19.81
C LEU A 282 -14.78 14.50 -19.37
N PRO A 283 -14.66 15.55 -20.20
CA PRO A 283 -15.30 16.84 -19.94
C PRO A 283 -16.81 16.69 -19.77
N GLY A 284 -17.38 17.36 -18.77
CA GLY A 284 -18.83 17.37 -18.56
C GLY A 284 -19.59 18.09 -19.69
N THR A 285 -18.93 19.04 -20.35
CA THR A 285 -19.49 19.80 -21.49
C THR A 285 -18.65 19.63 -22.75
N LEU A 286 -19.32 19.58 -23.91
CA LEU A 286 -18.64 19.51 -25.20
C LEU A 286 -18.09 20.89 -25.61
N GLU A 287 -16.84 20.93 -26.06
CA GLU A 287 -16.31 22.12 -26.72
C GLU A 287 -17.08 22.44 -28.02
N GLU A 288 -17.12 23.72 -28.36
CA GLU A 288 -17.78 24.21 -29.56
C GLU A 288 -17.30 23.47 -30.83
N GLY A 289 -18.26 22.88 -31.55
CA GLY A 289 -18.01 22.10 -32.77
C GLY A 289 -17.80 20.60 -32.58
N MET A 290 -17.74 20.10 -31.33
CA MET A 290 -17.72 18.65 -31.06
C MET A 290 -19.14 18.07 -31.10
N LYS A 291 -19.28 16.87 -31.65
CA LYS A 291 -20.57 16.18 -31.79
C LYS A 291 -20.83 15.17 -30.67
N ALA A 292 -19.78 14.65 -30.06
CA ALA A 292 -19.85 13.65 -28.99
C ALA A 292 -18.59 13.67 -28.12
N LYS A 293 -18.70 13.21 -26.86
CA LYS A 293 -17.56 13.10 -25.94
C LYS A 293 -16.46 12.16 -26.46
N SER A 294 -16.81 11.18 -27.30
CA SER A 294 -15.86 10.23 -27.90
C SER A 294 -14.80 10.89 -28.78
N GLU A 295 -15.04 12.12 -29.24
CA GLU A 295 -14.05 12.90 -29.99
C GLU A 295 -12.83 13.31 -29.14
N TYR A 296 -12.96 13.41 -27.81
CA TYR A 296 -11.82 13.71 -26.92
C TYR A 296 -10.78 12.58 -26.89
N ILE A 297 -11.23 11.34 -27.05
CA ILE A 297 -10.40 10.12 -26.92
C ILE A 297 -10.14 9.43 -28.26
N ARG A 298 -10.53 10.05 -29.37
CA ARG A 298 -10.37 9.45 -30.72
C ARG A 298 -8.90 9.12 -31.05
N SER A 299 -7.96 9.82 -30.44
CA SER A 299 -6.53 9.63 -30.66
C SER A 299 -5.86 8.65 -29.69
N PHE A 300 -6.63 8.03 -28.79
CA PHE A 300 -6.14 7.14 -27.75
C PHE A 300 -6.29 5.70 -28.20
N ALA A 301 -5.22 4.91 -28.06
CA ALA A 301 -5.22 3.48 -28.33
C ALA A 301 -4.39 2.77 -27.26
N GLY A 302 -5.00 1.76 -26.63
CA GLY A 302 -4.36 0.90 -25.65
C GLY A 302 -3.96 -0.45 -26.24
N LYS A 303 -3.18 -1.21 -25.49
CA LYS A 303 -2.82 -2.60 -25.79
C LYS A 303 -2.90 -3.41 -24.49
N GLU A 304 -4.11 -3.87 -24.18
CA GLU A 304 -4.46 -4.44 -22.86
C GLU A 304 -4.20 -3.45 -21.71
N THR A 305 -4.33 -2.16 -21.99
CA THR A 305 -3.99 -1.08 -21.06
C THR A 305 -5.08 -0.94 -20.00
N PRO A 306 -4.78 -1.07 -18.69
CA PRO A 306 -5.75 -0.83 -17.64
C PRO A 306 -6.29 0.61 -17.64
N LEU A 307 -7.59 0.74 -17.40
CA LEU A 307 -8.37 1.97 -17.45
C LEU A 307 -9.17 2.17 -16.15
N VAL A 308 -8.98 3.33 -15.52
CA VAL A 308 -9.85 3.85 -14.47
C VAL A 308 -10.74 4.92 -15.08
N PHE A 309 -12.05 4.70 -15.05
CA PHE A 309 -13.02 5.65 -15.61
C PHE A 309 -13.73 6.44 -14.50
N LEU A 310 -13.51 7.75 -14.49
CA LEU A 310 -14.08 8.67 -13.52
C LEU A 310 -15.32 9.36 -14.11
N CYS A 311 -16.44 9.24 -13.40
CA CYS A 311 -17.75 9.69 -13.86
C CYS A 311 -18.40 10.60 -12.79
N PRO A 312 -17.98 11.88 -12.68
CA PRO A 312 -18.40 12.77 -11.60
C PRO A 312 -19.92 13.00 -11.57
N ASP A 313 -20.56 13.05 -12.75
CA ASP A 313 -22.01 13.27 -12.88
C ASP A 313 -22.83 11.95 -12.89
N GLY A 314 -22.20 10.81 -12.59
CA GLY A 314 -22.81 9.48 -12.67
C GLY A 314 -22.53 8.76 -13.98
N PHE A 315 -23.12 7.56 -14.14
CA PHE A 315 -22.87 6.68 -15.28
C PHE A 315 -24.14 6.50 -16.12
N SER A 316 -24.20 7.18 -17.27
CA SER A 316 -25.35 7.12 -18.18
C SER A 316 -25.09 6.20 -19.39
N GLU A 317 -26.07 6.08 -20.29
CA GLU A 317 -25.89 5.38 -21.57
C GLU A 317 -24.77 5.99 -22.44
N GLU A 318 -24.44 7.28 -22.26
CA GLU A 318 -23.32 7.90 -22.98
C GLU A 318 -21.98 7.34 -22.47
N GLU A 319 -21.79 7.28 -21.15
CA GLU A 319 -20.59 6.72 -20.53
C GLU A 319 -20.44 5.22 -20.82
N GLU A 320 -21.54 4.46 -20.87
CA GLU A 320 -21.51 3.04 -21.27
C GLU A 320 -20.99 2.86 -22.70
N LYS A 321 -21.46 3.68 -23.66
CA LYS A 321 -20.96 3.64 -25.04
C LYS A 321 -19.48 4.05 -25.15
N LEU A 322 -19.04 4.98 -24.30
CA LEU A 322 -17.65 5.42 -24.24
C LEU A 322 -16.74 4.33 -23.66
N GLU A 323 -17.19 3.64 -22.61
CA GLU A 323 -16.51 2.49 -22.02
C GLU A 323 -16.32 1.39 -23.08
N GLU A 324 -17.38 1.00 -23.79
CA GLU A 324 -17.28 0.02 -24.88
C GLU A 324 -16.32 0.46 -26.00
N GLN A 325 -16.29 1.76 -26.31
CA GLN A 325 -15.38 2.29 -27.33
C GLN A 325 -13.92 2.23 -26.86
N LEU A 326 -13.65 2.53 -25.60
CA LEU A 326 -12.31 2.40 -25.01
C LEU A 326 -11.88 0.93 -25.00
N GLU A 327 -12.78 0.00 -24.67
CA GLU A 327 -12.49 -1.43 -24.78
C GLU A 327 -12.14 -1.85 -26.21
N LYS A 328 -12.91 -1.38 -27.20
CA LYS A 328 -12.60 -1.60 -28.63
C LYS A 328 -11.27 -0.98 -29.05
N ASN A 329 -10.83 0.08 -28.36
CA ASN A 329 -9.54 0.73 -28.58
C ASN A 329 -8.39 0.07 -27.81
N GLY A 330 -8.61 -1.07 -27.16
CA GLY A 330 -7.57 -1.87 -26.49
C GLY A 330 -7.31 -1.48 -25.04
N PHE A 331 -8.21 -0.72 -24.42
CA PHE A 331 -8.21 -0.48 -22.97
C PHE A 331 -9.01 -1.56 -22.23
N ARG A 332 -8.72 -1.75 -20.95
CA ARG A 332 -9.42 -2.69 -20.09
C ARG A 332 -9.93 -1.95 -18.86
N LEU A 333 -11.24 -1.90 -18.66
CA LEU A 333 -11.79 -1.29 -17.45
C LEU A 333 -11.34 -2.08 -16.20
N VAL A 334 -10.50 -1.46 -15.38
CA VAL A 334 -10.08 -2.00 -14.08
C VAL A 334 -10.84 -1.35 -12.94
N ALA A 335 -11.27 -0.10 -13.11
CA ALA A 335 -12.15 0.53 -12.16
C ALA A 335 -13.04 1.60 -12.75
N ARG A 336 -14.18 1.80 -12.09
CA ARG A 336 -15.10 2.89 -12.34
C ARG A 336 -15.50 3.52 -11.02
N LEU A 337 -15.47 4.85 -10.96
CA LEU A 337 -15.92 5.61 -9.82
C LEU A 337 -16.95 6.66 -10.24
N THR A 338 -18.16 6.54 -9.71
CA THR A 338 -19.26 7.49 -9.94
C THR A 338 -19.43 8.47 -8.79
N GLY A 339 -19.64 9.75 -9.11
CA GLY A 339 -19.68 10.82 -8.12
C GLY A 339 -18.29 11.28 -7.68
N ILE A 340 -18.24 12.39 -6.94
CA ILE A 340 -17.00 12.95 -6.40
C ILE A 340 -16.87 12.50 -4.94
N PRO A 341 -15.88 11.67 -4.58
CA PRO A 341 -15.73 11.15 -3.22
C PRO A 341 -15.22 12.22 -2.25
N SER A 342 -15.33 11.93 -0.95
CA SER A 342 -14.57 12.64 0.07
C SER A 342 -13.06 12.36 -0.07
N ALA A 343 -12.22 13.16 0.60
CA ALA A 343 -10.77 12.93 0.61
C ALA A 343 -10.39 11.53 1.14
N ASP A 344 -11.04 11.08 2.23
CA ASP A 344 -10.86 9.73 2.79
C ASP A 344 -11.30 8.64 1.81
N GLY A 345 -12.47 8.84 1.17
CA GLY A 345 -12.97 7.92 0.15
C GLY A 345 -12.02 7.80 -1.05
N LEU A 346 -11.45 8.92 -1.49
CA LEU A 346 -10.47 8.95 -2.58
C LEU A 346 -9.17 8.22 -2.20
N GLN A 347 -8.70 8.38 -0.97
CA GLN A 347 -7.52 7.69 -0.46
C GLN A 347 -7.74 6.16 -0.42
N ARG A 348 -8.90 5.72 0.08
CA ARG A 348 -9.29 4.29 0.06
C ARG A 348 -9.37 3.73 -1.36
N PHE A 349 -9.94 4.51 -2.29
CA PHE A 349 -10.02 4.11 -3.69
C PHE A 349 -8.65 4.01 -4.35
N SER A 350 -7.76 4.99 -4.12
CA SER A 350 -6.36 4.95 -4.57
C SER A 350 -5.62 3.73 -4.02
N PHE A 351 -5.79 3.41 -2.75
CA PHE A 351 -5.22 2.21 -2.15
C PHE A 351 -5.73 0.92 -2.82
N ALA A 352 -7.04 0.77 -2.97
CA ALA A 352 -7.64 -0.40 -3.61
C ALA A 352 -7.16 -0.57 -5.06
N LEU A 353 -7.00 0.54 -5.80
CA LEU A 353 -6.44 0.55 -7.16
C LEU A 353 -4.99 0.08 -7.19
N ARG A 354 -4.12 0.61 -6.33
CA ARG A 354 -2.70 0.19 -6.26
C ARG A 354 -2.60 -1.28 -5.91
N SER A 355 -3.37 -1.75 -4.93
CA SER A 355 -3.43 -3.18 -4.58
C SER A 355 -3.86 -4.04 -5.77
N LEU A 356 -4.93 -3.66 -6.47
CA LEU A 356 -5.41 -4.37 -7.65
C LEU A 356 -4.37 -4.40 -8.80
N LEU A 357 -3.69 -3.28 -9.02
CA LEU A 357 -2.70 -3.11 -10.09
C LEU A 357 -1.45 -3.95 -9.82
N TYR A 358 -0.83 -3.78 -8.65
CA TYR A 358 0.46 -4.39 -8.34
C TYR A 358 0.37 -5.85 -7.86
N SER A 359 -0.82 -6.33 -7.48
CA SER A 359 -1.07 -7.78 -7.32
C SER A 359 -1.25 -8.52 -8.65
N GLY A 360 -1.40 -7.79 -9.76
CA GLY A 360 -1.74 -8.35 -11.07
C GLY A 360 -3.21 -8.80 -11.21
N GLU A 361 -4.02 -8.65 -10.17
CA GLU A 361 -5.43 -9.08 -10.17
C GLU A 361 -6.32 -8.25 -11.09
N TRP A 362 -5.88 -7.06 -11.52
CA TRP A 362 -6.59 -6.21 -12.50
C TRP A 362 -6.90 -6.93 -13.83
N LYS A 363 -6.18 -8.02 -14.15
CA LYS A 363 -6.43 -8.88 -15.31
C LYS A 363 -7.70 -9.75 -15.16
N VAL A 364 -8.30 -9.82 -13.98
CA VAL A 364 -9.47 -10.67 -13.71
C VAL A 364 -10.53 -10.01 -12.82
N LYS A 365 -10.14 -9.02 -12.02
CA LYS A 365 -11.03 -8.26 -11.14
C LYS A 365 -11.16 -6.82 -11.62
N LYS A 366 -12.28 -6.19 -11.24
CA LYS A 366 -12.51 -4.75 -11.41
C LYS A 366 -13.20 -4.15 -10.19
N ILE A 367 -12.96 -2.86 -9.94
CA ILE A 367 -13.58 -2.11 -8.84
C ILE A 367 -14.69 -1.22 -9.41
N LEU A 368 -15.93 -1.47 -9.03
CA LEU A 368 -17.06 -0.59 -9.37
C LEU A 368 -17.53 0.08 -8.07
N ALA A 369 -17.25 1.37 -7.93
CA ALA A 369 -17.52 2.13 -6.72
C ALA A 369 -18.35 3.39 -7.00
N SER A 370 -19.07 3.84 -5.98
CA SER A 370 -19.73 5.14 -5.95
C SER A 370 -19.17 5.96 -4.79
N ALA A 371 -19.07 7.27 -4.96
CA ALA A 371 -18.61 8.21 -3.94
C ALA A 371 -19.32 8.03 -2.59
N ASP A 372 -20.63 7.77 -2.58
CA ASP A 372 -21.42 7.57 -1.35
C ASP A 372 -21.10 6.25 -0.62
N ALA A 373 -20.43 5.31 -1.28
CA ALA A 373 -20.14 3.98 -0.75
C ALA A 373 -18.68 3.81 -0.27
N LEU A 374 -17.80 4.77 -0.57
CA LEU A 374 -16.40 4.83 -0.14
C LEU A 374 -16.29 5.54 1.21
#